data_AF-D4XN38-F1
#
_entry.id   AF-D4XN38-F1
#
_cell.length_a   1.000
_cell.length_b   1.000
_cell.length_c   1.000
_cell.angle_alpha   90.00
_cell.angle_beta   90.00
_cell.angle_gamma   90.00
#
_symmetry.space_group_name_H-M   'P 1'
#
loop_
_entity.id
_entity.type
_entity.pdbx_description
1 polymer ?
#
loop_
_entity_poly.entity_id
_entity_poly.type
_entity_poly.pdbx_seq_one_letter_code
_entity_poly.pdbx_strand_id
1 'polypeptide(L)'
;TKPLSDPIDEASIGFDNMSGLIQFNNAIVINKDNVGFNFGFDFNPDRNPNDVFRVKDINFYPRVDAVNNRAQRLGEMVMTGGQIRSEFTLKPRN
;
A
#
# COMPACT_ATOMS: atom_id res chain seq x y z
N THR A 1 -18.85 -4.42 -23.50
CA THR A 1 -17.70 -4.38 -22.57
C THR A 1 -17.59 -2.97 -22.02
N LYS A 2 -18.01 -2.76 -20.76
CA LYS A 2 -17.94 -1.45 -20.11
C LYS A 2 -16.47 -1.17 -19.75
N PRO A 3 -15.87 -0.05 -20.17
CA PRO A 3 -14.51 0.26 -19.78
C PRO A 3 -14.48 0.45 -18.26
N LEU A 4 -13.38 0.00 -17.65
CA LEU A 4 -12.96 0.36 -16.30
C LEU A 4 -12.52 1.85 -16.34
N SER A 5 -13.47 2.74 -16.65
CA SER A 5 -13.23 4.16 -16.94
C SER A 5 -13.46 4.99 -15.69
N ASP A 6 -12.33 5.56 -15.25
CA ASP A 6 -12.09 6.79 -14.51
C ASP A 6 -12.91 7.05 -13.23
N PRO A 7 -12.26 7.09 -12.04
CA PRO A 7 -12.88 7.64 -10.86
C PRO A 7 -12.94 9.16 -11.01
N ILE A 8 -14.01 9.66 -11.65
CA ILE A 8 -14.50 11.01 -11.36
C ILE A 8 -15.04 11.06 -9.93
N ASP A 9 -15.39 9.91 -9.36
CA ASP A 9 -15.90 9.75 -8.01
C ASP A 9 -14.77 9.68 -6.97
N GLU A 10 -14.74 10.66 -6.05
CA GLU A 10 -14.01 10.68 -4.75
C GLU A 10 -14.32 9.47 -3.83
N ALA A 11 -14.85 8.39 -4.39
CA ALA A 11 -14.94 7.12 -3.74
C ALA A 11 -13.53 6.53 -3.58
N SER A 12 -13.33 5.75 -2.52
CA SER A 12 -12.05 5.14 -2.21
C SER A 12 -12.20 3.68 -1.81
N ILE A 13 -11.10 2.95 -1.95
CA ILE A 13 -10.95 1.62 -1.37
C ILE A 13 -10.06 1.78 -0.14
N GLY A 14 -10.58 1.41 1.03
CA GLY A 14 -9.84 1.42 2.28
C GLY A 14 -9.44 0.01 2.71
N PHE A 15 -8.32 -0.07 3.41
CA PHE A 15 -7.81 -1.28 4.04
C PHE A 15 -7.84 -1.07 5.54
N ASP A 16 -8.83 -1.64 6.21
CA ASP A 16 -9.04 -1.48 7.63
C ASP A 16 -8.68 -2.75 8.40
N ASN A 17 -8.45 -2.57 9.71
CA ASN A 17 -8.11 -3.66 10.62
C ASN A 17 -6.89 -4.46 10.11
N MET A 18 -5.85 -3.73 9.72
CA MET A 18 -4.57 -4.28 9.27
C MET A 18 -3.80 -4.87 10.44
N SER A 19 -3.20 -6.05 10.25
CA SER A 19 -2.34 -6.69 11.24
C SER A 19 -1.28 -7.56 10.56
N GLY A 20 -0.19 -7.85 11.27
CA GLY A 20 0.93 -8.68 10.78
C GLY A 20 2.27 -8.01 11.01
N LEU A 21 3.35 -8.77 10.82
CA LEU A 21 4.71 -8.30 11.00
C LEU A 21 5.27 -7.78 9.69
N ILE A 22 5.79 -6.56 9.72
CA ILE A 22 6.46 -5.91 8.59
C ILE A 22 7.81 -5.42 9.07
N GLN A 23 8.88 -5.81 8.39
CA GLN A 23 10.18 -5.19 8.57
C GLN A 23 10.29 -4.00 7.62
N PHE A 24 10.61 -2.84 8.19
CA PHE A 24 10.86 -1.62 7.43
C PHE A 24 12.37 -1.40 7.29
N ASN A 25 12.81 -1.26 6.04
CA ASN A 25 14.19 -1.02 5.65
C ASN A 25 14.27 0.33 4.93
N ASN A 26 15.09 1.25 5.42
CA ASN A 26 15.37 2.51 4.74
C ASN A 26 16.87 2.68 4.52
N ALA A 27 17.27 3.19 3.35
CA ALA A 27 18.65 3.55 3.07
C ALA A 27 18.70 4.87 2.29
N ILE A 28 19.62 5.75 2.69
CA ILE A 28 19.96 6.96 1.93
C ILE A 28 21.36 6.73 1.36
N VAL A 29 21.48 6.74 0.03
CA VAL A 29 22.73 6.51 -0.67
C VAL A 29 23.21 7.84 -1.24
N ILE A 30 24.34 8.33 -0.72
CA ILE A 30 24.94 9.58 -1.18
C ILE A 30 26.05 9.25 -2.17
N ASN A 31 25.85 9.66 -3.42
CA ASN A 31 26.85 9.57 -4.48
C ASN A 31 27.35 10.97 -4.82
N LYS A 32 28.46 11.05 -5.56
CA LYS A 32 29.04 12.33 -5.99
C LYS A 32 28.03 13.24 -6.70
N ASP A 33 27.17 12.66 -7.53
CA ASP A 33 26.29 13.41 -8.44
C ASP A 33 24.79 13.25 -8.12
N ASN A 34 24.43 12.47 -7.10
CA ASN A 34 23.04 12.21 -6.74
C ASN A 34 22.87 11.71 -5.32
N VAL A 35 21.64 11.80 -4.82
CA VAL A 35 21.20 11.20 -3.56
C VAL A 35 20.04 10.27 -3.85
N GLY A 36 20.19 8.99 -3.51
CA GLY A 36 19.15 7.97 -3.62
C GLY A 36 18.47 7.70 -2.27
N PHE A 37 17.15 7.52 -2.28
CA PHE A 37 16.31 7.14 -1.15
C PHE A 37 15.65 5.81 -1.47
N ASN A 38 16.03 4.77 -0.74
CA ASN A 38 15.52 3.43 -0.90
C ASN A 38 14.64 3.08 0.29
N PHE A 39 13.39 2.71 0.01
CA PHE A 39 12.43 2.22 0.99
C PHE A 39 12.09 0.76 0.68
N GLY A 40 12.07 -0.07 1.71
CA GLY A 40 11.71 -1.48 1.62
C GLY A 40 10.76 -1.87 2.75
N PHE A 41 9.72 -2.59 2.40
CA PHE A 41 8.83 -3.27 3.34
C PHE A 41 8.87 -4.76 3.06
N ASP A 42 9.32 -5.53 4.03
CA ASP A 42 9.36 -6.99 3.98
C ASP A 42 8.22 -7.54 4.85
N PHE A 43 7.23 -8.15 4.20
CA PHE A 43 6.05 -8.70 4.86
C PHE A 43 6.35 -10.12 5.35
N ASN A 44 5.95 -10.42 6.60
CA ASN A 44 6.22 -11.68 7.28
C ASN A 44 7.70 -12.13 7.13
N PRO A 45 8.66 -11.30 7.57
CA PRO A 45 10.09 -11.54 7.35
C PRO A 45 10.56 -12.87 7.96
N ASP A 46 9.97 -13.26 9.09
CA ASP A 46 10.30 -14.48 9.83
C ASP A 46 9.56 -15.72 9.30
N ARG A 47 8.72 -15.54 8.25
CA ARG A 47 7.93 -16.61 7.61
C ARG A 47 7.05 -17.38 8.58
N ASN A 48 6.56 -16.72 9.62
CA ASN A 48 5.68 -17.29 10.62
C ASN A 48 4.22 -17.17 10.16
N PRO A 49 3.42 -18.25 10.12
CA PRO A 49 2.00 -18.19 9.74
C PRO A 49 1.15 -17.23 10.60
N ASN A 50 1.55 -17.01 11.85
CA ASN A 50 0.83 -16.08 12.74
C ASN A 50 1.07 -14.62 12.36
N ASP A 51 2.22 -14.32 11.75
CA ASP A 51 2.69 -12.96 11.49
C ASP A 51 2.42 -12.50 10.04
N VAL A 52 1.69 -13.29 9.25
CA VAL A 52 1.29 -12.89 7.90
C VAL A 52 0.49 -11.60 7.94
N PHE A 53 0.71 -10.75 6.95
CA PHE A 53 0.02 -9.48 6.85
C PHE A 53 -1.42 -9.73 6.39
N ARG A 54 -2.38 -9.16 7.10
CA ARG A 54 -3.81 -9.35 6.90
C ARG A 54 -4.50 -8.00 6.88
N VAL A 55 -5.40 -7.82 5.92
CA VAL A 55 -6.42 -6.77 5.92
C VAL A 55 -7.74 -7.47 6.15
N LYS A 56 -8.34 -7.27 7.33
CA LYS A 56 -9.59 -7.94 7.68
C LYS A 56 -10.79 -7.36 6.96
N ASP A 57 -10.72 -6.07 6.62
CA ASP A 57 -11.82 -5.38 5.97
C ASP A 57 -11.28 -4.51 4.84
N ILE A 58 -11.38 -5.01 3.61
CA ILE A 58 -11.30 -4.17 2.42
C ILE A 58 -12.67 -3.55 2.23
N ASN A 59 -12.76 -2.23 2.30
CA ASN A 59 -14.01 -1.49 2.26
C ASN A 59 -14.05 -0.56 1.04
N PHE A 60 -15.18 -0.55 0.33
CA PHE A 60 -15.52 0.53 -0.59
C PHE A 60 -16.17 1.65 0.21
N TYR A 61 -15.60 2.84 0.10
CA TYR A 61 -16.14 4.07 0.62
C TYR A 61 -16.70 4.85 -0.57
N PRO A 62 -18.03 4.90 -0.75
CA PRO A 62 -18.65 5.75 -1.75
C PRO A 62 -18.33 7.23 -1.48
N ARG A 63 -18.53 8.09 -2.46
CA ARG A 63 -18.44 9.54 -2.24
C ARG A 63 -19.36 9.98 -1.10
N VAL A 64 -18.99 11.08 -0.45
CA VAL A 64 -19.73 11.66 0.68
C VAL A 64 -21.17 12.06 0.30
N ASP A 65 -21.40 12.49 -0.94
CA ASP A 65 -22.69 12.92 -1.49
C ASP A 65 -23.54 11.79 -2.09
N ALA A 66 -23.04 10.55 -2.08
CA ALA A 66 -23.79 9.41 -2.57
C ALA A 66 -25.02 9.13 -1.68
N VAL A 67 -26.14 8.74 -2.31
CA VAL A 67 -27.41 8.39 -1.65
C VAL A 67 -27.24 7.30 -0.58
N ASN A 68 -26.20 6.47 -0.71
CA ASN A 68 -25.75 5.53 0.31
C ASN A 68 -24.23 5.68 0.49
N ASN A 69 -23.80 6.58 1.38
CA ASN A 69 -22.39 6.91 1.65
C ASN A 69 -21.75 6.05 2.76
N ARG A 70 -22.36 4.90 3.09
CA ARG A 70 -21.81 3.99 4.10
C ARG A 70 -20.71 3.13 3.49
N ALA A 71 -19.68 2.84 4.28
CA ALA A 71 -18.65 1.89 3.92
C ALA A 71 -19.27 0.51 3.64
N GLN A 72 -18.87 -0.10 2.53
CA GLN A 72 -19.33 -1.43 2.11
C GLN A 72 -18.15 -2.40 2.10
N ARG A 73 -18.23 -3.45 2.91
CA ARG A 73 -17.18 -4.47 2.96
C ARG A 73 -17.15 -5.30 1.68
N LEU A 74 -16.02 -5.23 0.99
CA LEU A 74 -15.73 -5.97 -0.24
C LEU A 74 -15.05 -7.31 0.03
N GLY A 75 -14.26 -7.42 1.11
CA GLY A 75 -13.59 -8.69 1.42
C GLY A 75 -12.42 -8.59 2.40
N GLU A 76 -11.56 -9.60 2.32
CA GLU A 76 -10.35 -9.80 3.14
C GLU A 76 -9.14 -10.02 2.23
N MET A 77 -7.97 -9.57 2.67
CA MET A 77 -6.70 -9.85 1.99
C MET A 77 -5.70 -10.43 2.98
N VAL A 78 -4.89 -11.38 2.51
CA VAL A 78 -3.74 -11.92 3.25
C VAL A 78 -2.51 -11.94 2.35
N MET A 79 -1.38 -11.44 2.85
CA MET A 79 -0.06 -11.58 2.24
C MET A 79 0.81 -12.44 3.17
N THR A 80 1.12 -13.65 2.72
CA THR A 80 1.90 -14.62 3.51
C THR A 80 3.39 -14.33 3.55
N GLY A 81 3.86 -13.47 2.66
CA GLY A 81 5.21 -12.96 2.56
C GLY A 81 5.35 -12.12 1.30
N GLY A 82 6.48 -11.44 1.15
CA GLY A 82 6.77 -10.63 -0.03
C GLY A 82 7.51 -9.34 0.32
N GLN A 83 7.91 -8.60 -0.71
CA GLN A 83 8.65 -7.35 -0.55
C GLN A 83 8.05 -6.26 -1.42
N ILE A 84 7.89 -5.06 -0.84
CA ILE A 84 7.63 -3.84 -1.61
C ILE A 84 8.88 -2.98 -1.52
N ARG A 85 9.44 -2.61 -2.67
CA ARG A 85 10.65 -1.79 -2.79
C ARG A 85 10.30 -0.52 -3.57
N SER A 86 10.82 0.60 -3.12
CA SER A 86 10.75 1.89 -3.83
C SER A 86 12.13 2.53 -3.80
N GLU A 87 12.54 3.07 -4.94
CA GLU A 87 13.77 3.83 -5.10
C GLU A 87 13.44 5.18 -5.72
N PHE A 88 13.94 6.24 -5.09
CA PHE A 88 13.82 7.60 -5.59
C PHE A 88 15.18 8.27 -5.57
N THR A 89 15.61 8.81 -6.72
CA THR A 89 16.93 9.44 -6.88
C THR A 89 16.80 10.90 -7.27
N LEU A 90 17.42 11.78 -6.47
CA LEU A 90 17.59 13.19 -6.77
C LEU A 90 18.95 13.41 -7.43
N LYS A 91 18.94 13.80 -8.69
CA LYS A 91 20.13 14.25 -9.43
C LYS A 91 20.01 15.74 -9.73
N PRO A 92 20.82 16.60 -9.10
CA PRO A 92 20.88 18.01 -9.47
C PRO A 92 21.24 18.15 -10.96
N ARG A 93 20.53 19.04 -11.64
CA ARG A 93 20.90 19.48 -13.00
C ARG A 93 21.18 20.97 -12.92
N ASN A 94 22.28 21.39 -13.55
CA ASN A 94 22.54 22.79 -13.83
C ASN A 94 21.49 23.35 -14.79
#